data_AF-A0A5B9QY23-F1
#
_entry.id   AF-A0A5B9QY23-F1
#
_cell.length_a   1.000
_cell.length_b   1.000
_cell.length_c   1.000
_cell.angle_alpha   90.00
_cell.angle_beta   90.00
_cell.angle_gamma   90.00
#
_symmetry.space_group_name_H-M   'P 1'
#
loop_
_entity.id
_entity.type
_entity.pdbx_description
1 polymer ?
#
loop_
_entity_poly.entity_id
_entity_poly.type
_entity_poly.pdbx_seq_one_letter_code
_entity_poly.pdbx_strand_id
1 'polypeptide(L)'
;MPTLIRLTTSVLVCLVSLCPALAEDDGPLDPDGRLVQFERDIAPIFRDHCLECHGPEAQKGDFRIDDPDNVSDYLEAGDVESSSLYIDYIVAFNEEERMPPPAHEKPLSVAQLALVHTWIMEGANWPEGVEIASLQITPEDVQETLSDPESLPARFWAFQGFFHPATVHFPIALLFVGGLFVILSLKWKSLGRQVPLTCLLLGAASSVVGWSFATQRGYASLYDPEKEIFWHRWGGSFVTVVAVVLALIAIRAIRTHNPRLDNIWKIGLVALAAMSGMVGHQGGELHYGAEFYPKAFQKLLGSEDSSASLSIVDHVDEPPPEAVDETPEA
;
A
#
# COMPACT_ATOMS: atom_id res chain seq x y z
N MET A 1 -39.08 -13.23 1.72
CA MET A 1 -38.20 -12.88 2.85
C MET A 1 -37.56 -14.07 3.59
N PRO A 2 -38.19 -15.24 3.83
CA PRO A 2 -37.53 -16.35 4.55
C PRO A 2 -36.51 -17.14 3.71
N THR A 3 -36.54 -17.01 2.38
CA THR A 3 -35.62 -17.67 1.44
C THR A 3 -34.23 -17.02 1.37
N LEU A 4 -34.15 -15.69 1.43
CA LEU A 4 -32.88 -14.94 1.45
C LEU A 4 -32.05 -15.21 2.72
N ILE A 5 -32.71 -15.46 3.85
CA ILE A 5 -32.06 -15.72 5.15
C ILE A 5 -31.54 -17.17 5.24
N ARG A 6 -32.14 -18.12 4.50
CA ARG A 6 -31.67 -19.52 4.48
C ARG A 6 -30.42 -19.68 3.61
N LEU A 7 -30.32 -18.93 2.51
CA LEU A 7 -29.15 -18.97 1.62
C LEU A 7 -27.87 -18.41 2.28
N THR A 8 -27.97 -17.36 3.09
CA THR A 8 -26.79 -16.72 3.71
C THR A 8 -26.18 -17.53 4.85
N THR A 9 -26.98 -18.31 5.60
CA THR A 9 -26.45 -19.16 6.69
C THR A 9 -25.67 -20.38 6.21
N SER A 10 -25.97 -20.93 5.02
CA SER A 10 -25.23 -22.09 4.49
C SER A 10 -23.88 -21.69 3.86
N VAL A 11 -23.76 -20.45 3.38
CA VAL A 11 -22.51 -19.95 2.78
C VAL A 11 -21.46 -19.62 3.85
N LEU A 12 -21.87 -19.10 5.00
CA LEU A 12 -20.94 -18.71 6.09
C LEU A 12 -20.26 -19.91 6.77
N VAL A 13 -20.87 -21.10 6.75
CA VAL A 13 -20.33 -22.32 7.40
C VAL A 13 -19.39 -23.10 6.47
N CYS A 14 -19.59 -23.05 5.14
CA CYS A 14 -18.71 -23.73 4.19
C CYS A 14 -17.38 -23.00 3.96
N LEU A 15 -17.31 -21.68 4.14
CA LEU A 15 -16.09 -20.88 3.90
C LEU A 15 -15.00 -21.04 4.96
N VAL A 16 -15.31 -21.54 6.16
CA VAL A 16 -14.33 -21.73 7.24
C VAL A 16 -13.56 -23.07 7.12
N SER A 17 -14.04 -24.01 6.29
CA SER A 17 -13.48 -25.39 6.22
C SER A 17 -12.54 -25.68 5.05
N LEU A 18 -12.26 -24.70 4.17
CA LEU A 18 -11.25 -24.85 3.11
C LEU A 18 -10.01 -24.02 3.48
N CYS A 19 -9.26 -24.48 4.48
CA CYS A 19 -7.88 -24.04 4.69
C CYS A 19 -7.00 -24.97 3.85
N PRO A 20 -6.47 -24.54 2.69
CA PRO A 20 -5.56 -25.38 1.93
C PRO A 20 -4.30 -25.62 2.76
N ALA A 21 -3.79 -26.84 2.69
CA ALA A 21 -2.56 -27.26 3.35
C ALA A 21 -1.40 -26.32 2.96
N LEU A 22 -0.60 -25.95 3.97
CA LEU A 22 0.60 -25.14 3.88
C LEU A 22 1.57 -25.74 2.85
N ALA A 23 1.61 -25.17 1.64
CA ALA A 23 2.75 -25.32 0.75
C ALA A 23 3.75 -24.21 1.12
N GLU A 24 5.00 -24.60 1.38
CA GLU A 24 6.11 -23.67 1.45
C GLU A 24 6.47 -23.19 0.04
N ASP A 25 5.80 -22.13 -0.39
CA ASP A 25 6.11 -21.38 -1.61
C ASP A 25 6.79 -20.07 -1.20
N ASP A 26 8.06 -19.85 -1.56
CA ASP A 26 8.77 -18.62 -1.19
C ASP A 26 8.02 -17.41 -1.79
N GLY A 27 7.48 -16.55 -0.93
CA GLY A 27 6.62 -15.44 -1.36
C GLY A 27 7.38 -14.40 -2.19
N PRO A 28 6.68 -13.41 -2.77
CA PRO A 28 7.32 -12.37 -3.59
C PRO A 28 8.27 -11.45 -2.80
N LEU A 29 8.25 -11.53 -1.46
CA LEU A 29 9.14 -10.78 -0.58
C LEU A 29 10.52 -11.41 -0.50
N ASP A 30 11.52 -10.56 -0.39
CA ASP A 30 12.86 -11.00 -0.04
C ASP A 30 13.01 -11.39 1.45
N PRO A 31 14.17 -11.92 1.88
CA PRO A 31 14.41 -12.32 3.27
C PRO A 31 14.23 -11.20 4.31
N ASP A 32 14.34 -9.94 3.90
CA ASP A 32 14.18 -8.77 4.76
C ASP A 32 12.72 -8.27 4.82
N GLY A 33 11.86 -8.85 3.98
CA GLY A 33 10.43 -8.59 3.92
C GLY A 33 10.03 -7.45 2.97
N ARG A 34 10.89 -7.13 1.98
CA ARG A 34 10.67 -6.06 0.99
C ARG A 34 9.92 -6.59 -0.23
N LEU A 35 8.94 -5.82 -0.70
CA LEU A 35 8.10 -6.19 -1.84
C LEU A 35 8.83 -6.00 -3.16
N VAL A 36 9.60 -4.92 -3.27
CA VAL A 36 10.32 -4.56 -4.48
C VAL A 36 11.76 -5.03 -4.38
N GLN A 37 12.18 -5.85 -5.34
CA GLN A 37 13.54 -6.35 -5.44
C GLN A 37 14.27 -5.57 -6.53
N PHE A 38 15.43 -4.99 -6.21
CA PHE A 38 16.11 -4.06 -7.09
C PHE A 38 16.42 -4.68 -8.47
N GLU A 39 17.03 -5.86 -8.50
CA GLU A 39 17.46 -6.54 -9.74
C GLU A 39 16.28 -6.99 -10.59
N ARG A 40 15.20 -7.44 -9.94
CA ARG A 40 13.98 -7.95 -10.60
C ARG A 40 13.13 -6.82 -11.15
N ASP A 41 12.93 -5.76 -10.35
CA ASP A 41 11.88 -4.78 -10.57
C ASP A 41 12.40 -3.40 -10.98
N ILE A 42 13.51 -2.93 -10.41
CA ILE A 42 14.00 -1.55 -10.57
C ILE A 42 15.07 -1.44 -11.65
N ALA A 43 16.07 -2.32 -11.61
CA ALA A 43 17.16 -2.31 -12.55
C ALA A 43 16.69 -2.41 -14.02
N PRO A 44 15.68 -3.23 -14.38
CA PRO A 44 15.12 -3.23 -15.73
C PRO A 44 14.51 -1.89 -16.13
N ILE A 45 13.87 -1.18 -15.20
CA ILE A 45 13.28 0.14 -15.45
C ILE A 45 14.39 1.15 -15.75
N PHE A 46 15.41 1.23 -14.89
CA PHE A 46 16.53 2.15 -15.09
C PHE A 46 17.32 1.83 -16.36
N ARG A 47 17.49 0.54 -16.67
CA ARG A 47 18.11 0.09 -17.91
C ARG A 47 17.38 0.59 -19.14
N ASP A 48 16.07 0.37 -19.19
CA ASP A 48 15.28 0.55 -20.40
C ASP A 48 14.90 2.03 -20.63
N HIS A 49 14.81 2.82 -19.55
CA HIS A 49 14.34 4.21 -19.58
C HIS A 49 15.41 5.26 -19.31
N CYS A 50 16.51 4.94 -18.62
CA CYS A 50 17.45 5.96 -18.10
C CYS A 50 18.87 5.82 -18.66
N LEU A 51 19.40 4.59 -18.80
CA LEU A 51 20.82 4.37 -19.16
C LEU A 51 21.24 4.95 -20.51
N GLU A 52 20.32 5.10 -21.46
CA GLU A 52 20.64 5.65 -22.79
C GLU A 52 21.23 7.07 -22.69
N CYS A 53 20.80 7.86 -21.70
CA CYS A 53 21.22 9.25 -21.50
C CYS A 53 21.98 9.49 -20.18
N HIS A 54 21.86 8.59 -19.21
CA HIS A 54 22.45 8.69 -17.87
C HIS A 54 23.26 7.43 -17.51
N GLY A 55 23.94 6.84 -18.48
CA GLY A 55 24.79 5.67 -18.32
C GLY A 55 26.28 5.99 -18.45
N PRO A 56 27.15 4.97 -18.52
CA PRO A 56 28.59 5.19 -18.58
C PRO A 56 29.03 5.88 -19.89
N GLU A 57 28.32 5.60 -20.98
CA GLU A 57 28.60 6.13 -22.32
C GLU A 57 27.99 7.53 -22.57
N ALA A 58 26.98 7.92 -21.79
CA ALA A 58 26.28 9.20 -21.93
C ALA A 58 25.80 9.69 -20.56
N GLN A 59 26.28 10.87 -20.15
CA GLN A 59 26.07 11.43 -18.81
C GLN A 59 25.42 12.81 -18.92
N LYS A 60 24.19 12.86 -19.42
CA LYS A 60 23.47 14.13 -19.54
C LYS A 60 23.23 14.72 -18.15
N GLY A 61 23.47 16.03 -18.03
CA GLY A 61 23.29 16.73 -16.76
C GLY A 61 24.30 16.34 -15.68
N ASP A 62 25.44 15.73 -16.05
CA ASP A 62 26.46 15.24 -15.11
C ASP A 62 25.90 14.20 -14.11
N PHE A 63 24.86 13.48 -14.54
CA PHE A 63 24.15 12.49 -13.75
C PHE A 63 24.25 11.09 -14.36
N ARG A 64 24.48 10.10 -13.49
CA ARG A 64 24.58 8.68 -13.81
C ARG A 64 23.62 7.87 -12.96
N ILE A 65 22.64 7.23 -13.61
CA ILE A 65 21.67 6.36 -12.94
C ILE A 65 22.27 5.01 -12.54
N ASP A 66 23.41 4.61 -13.12
CA ASP A 66 24.10 3.35 -12.84
C ASP A 66 25.15 3.45 -11.73
N ASP A 67 25.30 4.64 -11.14
CA ASP A 67 26.21 4.91 -10.04
C ASP A 67 25.38 5.16 -8.76
N PRO A 68 25.36 4.20 -7.80
CA PRO A 68 24.54 4.32 -6.60
C PRO A 68 24.85 5.58 -5.78
N ASP A 69 26.12 6.00 -5.76
CA ASP A 69 26.54 7.19 -5.01
C ASP A 69 25.96 8.45 -5.66
N ASN A 70 26.02 8.55 -7.00
CA ASN A 70 25.43 9.67 -7.74
C ASN A 70 23.89 9.69 -7.62
N VAL A 71 23.24 8.53 -7.61
CA VAL A 71 21.78 8.42 -7.38
C VAL A 71 21.42 8.86 -5.96
N SER A 72 22.23 8.50 -4.97
CA SER A 72 21.97 8.82 -3.57
C SER A 72 21.98 10.32 -3.26
N ASP A 73 22.67 11.13 -4.06
CA ASP A 73 22.63 12.60 -3.93
C ASP A 73 21.25 13.20 -4.29
N TYR A 74 20.40 12.46 -5.00
CA TYR A 74 19.07 12.89 -5.45
C TYR A 74 17.94 12.02 -4.89
N LEU A 75 18.27 11.07 -4.03
CA LEU A 75 17.35 10.07 -3.51
C LEU A 75 17.48 9.95 -2.00
N GLU A 76 16.36 10.15 -1.32
CA GLU A 76 16.26 10.01 0.13
C GLU A 76 15.57 8.68 0.47
N ALA A 77 16.35 7.73 0.99
CA ALA A 77 15.85 6.41 1.34
C ALA A 77 14.73 6.48 2.40
N GLY A 78 13.57 5.90 2.08
CA GLY A 78 12.38 5.90 2.95
C GLY A 78 11.51 7.17 2.83
N ASP A 79 11.94 8.16 2.05
CA ASP A 79 11.17 9.40 1.84
C ASP A 79 11.14 9.79 0.35
N VAL A 80 10.09 9.37 -0.32
CA VAL A 80 9.85 9.72 -1.72
C VAL A 80 9.54 11.20 -1.93
N GLU A 81 8.99 11.90 -0.93
CA GLU A 81 8.64 13.33 -1.05
C GLU A 81 9.90 14.20 -1.06
N SER A 82 10.93 13.77 -0.32
CA SER A 82 12.24 14.44 -0.28
C SER A 82 13.19 13.96 -1.40
N SER A 83 12.83 12.91 -2.14
CA SER A 83 13.61 12.37 -3.25
C SER A 83 13.39 13.17 -4.54
N SER A 84 14.29 14.11 -4.83
CA SER A 84 14.23 14.95 -6.03
C SER A 84 14.25 14.13 -7.33
N LEU A 85 14.98 13.00 -7.37
CA LEU A 85 14.96 12.05 -8.48
C LEU A 85 13.52 11.67 -8.88
N TYR A 86 12.67 11.41 -7.88
CA TYR A 86 11.30 11.01 -8.14
C TYR A 86 10.41 12.23 -8.43
N ILE A 87 10.39 13.21 -7.52
CA ILE A 87 9.43 14.32 -7.54
C ILE A 87 9.72 15.34 -8.64
N ASP A 88 10.99 15.74 -8.78
CA ASP A 88 11.39 16.82 -9.67
C ASP A 88 11.72 16.34 -11.08
N TYR A 89 12.02 15.04 -11.26
CA TYR A 89 12.40 14.48 -12.56
C TYR A 89 11.43 13.39 -13.04
N ILE A 90 11.21 12.29 -12.32
CA ILE A 90 10.40 11.17 -12.84
C ILE A 90 8.91 11.55 -13.01
N VAL A 91 8.31 12.17 -12.00
CA VAL A 91 6.90 12.60 -12.00
C VAL A 91 6.72 14.11 -12.15
N ALA A 92 7.77 14.80 -12.62
CA ALA A 92 7.79 16.25 -12.78
C ALA A 92 6.56 16.78 -13.51
N PHE A 93 6.00 17.88 -13.00
CA PHE A 93 4.90 18.59 -13.66
C PHE A 93 5.37 19.37 -14.89
N ASN A 94 6.62 19.85 -14.87
CA ASN A 94 7.24 20.54 -15.99
C ASN A 94 7.77 19.51 -17.00
N GLU A 95 7.26 19.54 -18.23
CA GLU A 95 7.67 18.62 -19.29
C GLU A 95 9.15 18.75 -19.68
N GLU A 96 9.78 19.90 -19.43
CA GLU A 96 11.21 20.13 -19.70
C GLU A 96 12.13 19.47 -18.69
N GLU A 97 11.69 19.34 -17.44
CA GLU A 97 12.41 18.69 -16.34
C GLU A 97 12.10 17.20 -16.28
N ARG A 98 10.97 16.79 -16.85
CA ARG A 98 10.49 15.41 -16.78
C ARG A 98 11.44 14.43 -17.46
N MET A 99 11.78 13.37 -16.73
CA MET A 99 12.58 12.26 -17.21
C MET A 99 11.76 10.95 -17.23
N PRO A 100 11.83 10.15 -18.30
CA PRO A 100 12.46 10.47 -19.59
C PRO A 100 11.76 11.63 -20.31
N PRO A 101 12.47 12.43 -21.11
CA PRO A 101 11.88 13.55 -21.82
C PRO A 101 10.75 13.08 -22.75
N PRO A 102 9.66 13.85 -22.92
CA PRO A 102 8.55 13.47 -23.79
C PRO A 102 8.98 13.17 -25.23
N ALA A 103 10.02 13.86 -25.73
CA ALA A 103 10.59 13.66 -27.06
C ALA A 103 11.25 12.28 -27.24
N HIS A 104 11.56 11.56 -26.17
CA HIS A 104 12.18 10.24 -26.23
C HIS A 104 11.16 9.09 -26.34
N GLU A 105 9.86 9.38 -26.27
CA GLU A 105 8.73 8.45 -26.45
C GLU A 105 8.78 7.15 -25.61
N LYS A 106 9.52 7.16 -24.50
CA LYS A 106 9.67 6.02 -23.56
C LYS A 106 9.27 6.40 -22.12
N PRO A 107 8.06 6.93 -21.85
CA PRO A 107 7.66 7.25 -20.49
C PRO A 107 7.52 5.97 -19.64
N LEU A 108 7.72 6.09 -18.33
CA LEU A 108 7.38 5.02 -17.41
C LEU A 108 5.87 4.83 -17.36
N SER A 109 5.44 3.57 -17.30
CA SER A 109 4.04 3.20 -17.02
C SER A 109 3.70 3.47 -15.55
N VAL A 110 2.41 3.56 -15.24
CA VAL A 110 1.92 3.74 -13.86
C VAL A 110 2.43 2.65 -12.91
N ALA A 111 2.54 1.41 -13.41
CA ALA A 111 3.07 0.30 -12.62
C ALA A 111 4.57 0.48 -12.32
N GLN A 112 5.36 0.92 -13.31
CA GLN A 112 6.79 1.19 -13.12
C GLN A 112 7.01 2.37 -12.17
N LEU A 113 6.21 3.44 -12.27
CA LEU A 113 6.24 4.55 -11.32
C LEU A 113 5.95 4.08 -9.89
N ALA A 114 4.92 3.23 -9.72
CA ALA A 114 4.57 2.67 -8.42
C ALA A 114 5.69 1.77 -7.85
N LEU A 115 6.39 1.02 -8.70
CA LEU A 115 7.55 0.21 -8.27
C LEU A 115 8.70 1.08 -7.78
N VAL A 116 9.08 2.11 -8.54
CA VAL A 116 10.16 3.04 -8.13
C VAL A 116 9.77 3.77 -6.84
N HIS A 117 8.54 4.26 -6.74
CA HIS A 117 8.02 4.87 -5.51
C HIS A 117 8.12 3.92 -4.32
N THR A 118 7.64 2.68 -4.48
CA THR A 118 7.62 1.69 -3.38
C THR A 118 9.04 1.31 -2.98
N TRP A 119 9.95 1.12 -3.94
CA TRP A 119 11.36 0.84 -3.65
C TRP A 119 12.03 1.97 -2.86
N ILE A 120 11.77 3.24 -3.19
CA ILE A 120 12.27 4.38 -2.41
C ILE A 120 11.74 4.31 -0.98
N MET A 121 10.43 4.12 -0.81
CA MET A 121 9.79 3.99 0.50
C MET A 121 10.29 2.78 1.31
N GLU A 122 10.70 1.70 0.64
CA GLU A 122 11.31 0.52 1.25
C GLU A 122 12.81 0.71 1.59
N GLY A 123 13.32 1.93 1.46
CA GLY A 123 14.70 2.30 1.83
C GLY A 123 15.69 2.25 0.67
N ALA A 124 15.18 2.25 -0.57
CA ALA A 124 15.97 2.31 -1.81
C ALA A 124 17.17 1.37 -1.83
N ASN A 125 16.96 0.14 -1.34
CA ASN A 125 18.06 -0.78 -1.14
C ASN A 125 18.68 -1.14 -2.49
N TRP A 126 19.98 -0.86 -2.60
CA TRP A 126 20.81 -1.18 -3.75
C TRP A 126 21.80 -2.29 -3.36
N PRO A 127 21.68 -3.49 -3.94
CA PRO A 127 22.56 -4.62 -3.63
C PRO A 127 23.99 -4.39 -4.15
N GLU A 128 24.99 -4.79 -3.37
CA GLU A 128 26.40 -4.70 -3.77
C GLU A 128 26.70 -5.57 -5.00
N GLY A 129 27.43 -5.02 -5.97
CA GLY A 129 27.91 -5.76 -7.14
C GLY A 129 26.90 -5.91 -8.28
N VAL A 130 25.73 -5.26 -8.19
CA VAL A 130 24.76 -5.24 -9.29
C VAL A 130 25.14 -4.16 -10.31
N GLU A 131 25.52 -4.59 -11.51
CA GLU A 131 25.69 -3.70 -12.66
C GLU A 131 24.41 -3.72 -13.52
N ILE A 132 23.67 -2.62 -13.54
CA ILE A 132 22.39 -2.49 -14.28
C ILE A 132 22.53 -2.88 -15.75
N ALA A 133 23.63 -2.48 -16.39
CA ALA A 133 23.90 -2.77 -17.80
C ALA A 133 24.16 -4.26 -18.09
N SER A 134 24.60 -5.02 -17.08
CA SER A 134 24.99 -6.43 -17.22
C SER A 134 23.84 -7.41 -16.95
N LEU A 135 22.75 -6.95 -16.32
CA LEU A 135 21.57 -7.75 -16.03
C LEU A 135 20.87 -8.11 -17.35
N GLN A 136 21.24 -9.25 -17.93
CA GLN A 136 20.49 -9.88 -19.00
C GLN A 136 19.37 -10.68 -18.35
N ILE A 137 18.12 -10.24 -18.52
CA ILE A 137 16.97 -11.08 -18.21
C ILE A 137 17.05 -12.26 -19.17
N THR A 138 17.39 -13.44 -18.68
CA THR A 138 17.43 -14.62 -19.54
C THR A 138 16.00 -15.03 -19.88
N PRO A 139 15.75 -15.65 -21.05
CA PRO A 139 14.43 -16.19 -21.36
C PRO A 139 13.91 -17.18 -20.30
N GLU A 140 14.81 -17.84 -19.57
CA GLU A 140 14.51 -18.70 -18.42
C GLU A 140 13.89 -17.89 -17.25
N ASP A 141 14.46 -16.72 -16.90
CA ASP A 141 13.98 -15.85 -15.81
C ASP A 141 12.58 -15.29 -16.09
N VAL A 142 12.28 -15.00 -17.36
CA VAL A 142 10.94 -14.60 -17.81
C VAL A 142 9.94 -15.74 -17.66
N GLN A 143 10.37 -16.98 -17.84
CA GLN A 143 9.50 -18.15 -17.83
C GLN A 143 9.09 -18.57 -16.41
N GLU A 144 9.97 -18.38 -15.42
CA GLU A 144 9.68 -18.60 -14.01
C GLU A 144 8.73 -17.54 -13.44
N THR A 145 8.86 -16.28 -13.91
CA THR A 145 7.97 -15.18 -13.48
C THR A 145 6.58 -15.24 -14.12
N LEU A 146 6.45 -15.88 -15.30
CA LEU A 146 5.22 -15.96 -16.08
C LEU A 146 4.52 -17.33 -16.04
N SER A 147 4.97 -18.28 -15.19
CA SER A 147 4.27 -19.57 -15.10
C SER A 147 2.86 -19.36 -14.56
N ASP A 148 1.91 -19.27 -15.49
CA ASP A 148 0.48 -19.15 -15.23
C ASP A 148 0.04 -20.29 -14.30
N PRO A 149 -0.81 -20.01 -13.29
CA PRO A 149 -1.30 -21.05 -12.41
C PRO A 149 -1.96 -22.17 -13.22
N GLU A 150 -1.34 -23.36 -13.27
CA GLU A 150 -1.79 -24.43 -14.18
C GLU A 150 -3.18 -24.97 -13.83
N SER A 151 -3.63 -24.80 -12.57
CA SER A 151 -4.91 -25.31 -12.09
C SER A 151 -6.03 -24.25 -12.10
N LEU A 152 -7.25 -24.63 -12.49
CA LEU A 152 -8.45 -23.77 -12.42
C LEU A 152 -8.67 -23.14 -11.03
N PRO A 153 -8.48 -23.86 -9.90
CA PRO A 153 -8.55 -23.26 -8.57
C PRO A 153 -7.52 -22.16 -8.35
N ALA A 154 -6.27 -22.37 -8.79
CA ALA A 154 -5.21 -21.38 -8.65
C ALA A 154 -5.46 -20.15 -9.54
N ARG A 155 -6.00 -20.33 -10.75
CA ARG A 155 -6.42 -19.20 -11.61
C ARG A 155 -7.56 -18.39 -11.01
N PHE A 156 -8.57 -19.05 -10.44
CA PHE A 156 -9.65 -18.37 -9.73
C PHE A 156 -9.13 -17.62 -8.50
N TRP A 157 -8.18 -18.24 -7.79
CA TRP A 157 -7.51 -17.67 -6.63
C TRP A 157 -6.61 -16.47 -6.97
N ALA A 158 -5.93 -16.49 -8.12
CA ALA A 158 -5.18 -15.33 -8.63
C ALA A 158 -6.12 -14.23 -9.13
N PHE A 159 -7.20 -14.60 -9.84
CA PHE A 159 -8.20 -13.66 -10.35
C PHE A 159 -8.84 -12.80 -9.25
N GLN A 160 -9.14 -13.38 -8.08
CA GLN A 160 -9.67 -12.58 -6.96
C GLN A 160 -8.65 -11.58 -6.37
N GLY A 161 -7.34 -11.79 -6.56
CA GLY A 161 -6.30 -10.87 -6.12
C GLY A 161 -6.43 -9.50 -6.80
N PHE A 162 -6.88 -9.46 -8.05
CA PHE A 162 -7.21 -8.21 -8.75
C PHE A 162 -8.34 -7.41 -8.09
N PHE A 163 -9.19 -8.07 -7.30
CA PHE A 163 -10.24 -7.43 -6.52
C PHE A 163 -9.82 -7.16 -5.07
N HIS A 164 -8.55 -7.33 -4.69
CA HIS A 164 -8.05 -7.08 -3.33
C HIS A 164 -8.55 -5.76 -2.72
N PRO A 165 -8.51 -4.61 -3.42
CA PRO A 165 -9.05 -3.37 -2.86
C PRO A 165 -10.56 -3.46 -2.59
N ALA A 166 -11.30 -4.11 -3.48
CA ALA A 166 -12.74 -4.32 -3.35
C ALA A 166 -13.12 -5.41 -2.34
N THR A 167 -12.26 -6.38 -2.03
CA THR A 167 -12.55 -7.43 -1.04
C THR A 167 -12.11 -7.06 0.35
N VAL A 168 -11.12 -6.18 0.50
CA VAL A 168 -10.59 -5.73 1.79
C VAL A 168 -11.21 -4.40 2.25
N HIS A 169 -11.34 -3.39 1.38
CA HIS A 169 -11.89 -2.09 1.79
C HIS A 169 -13.43 -2.02 1.77
N PHE A 170 -14.09 -2.83 0.94
CA PHE A 170 -15.56 -2.91 0.93
C PHE A 170 -16.17 -3.39 2.26
N PRO A 171 -15.67 -4.45 2.93
CA PRO A 171 -16.13 -4.80 4.28
C PRO A 171 -16.02 -3.63 5.26
N ILE A 172 -14.91 -2.90 5.24
CA ILE A 172 -14.69 -1.73 6.12
C ILE A 172 -15.80 -0.71 5.92
N ALA A 173 -16.06 -0.32 4.66
CA ALA A 173 -17.13 0.62 4.32
C ALA A 173 -18.51 0.14 4.79
N LEU A 174 -18.82 -1.15 4.60
CA LEU A 174 -20.09 -1.73 5.06
C LEU A 174 -20.21 -1.70 6.59
N LEU A 175 -19.17 -2.09 7.33
CA LEU A 175 -19.20 -2.06 8.79
C LEU A 175 -19.37 -0.62 9.33
N PHE A 176 -18.70 0.34 8.71
CA PHE A 176 -18.85 1.77 9.03
C PHE A 176 -20.26 2.30 8.77
N VAL A 177 -20.82 2.04 7.58
CA VAL A 177 -22.21 2.42 7.25
C VAL A 177 -23.18 1.73 8.20
N GLY A 178 -22.95 0.45 8.53
CA GLY A 178 -23.75 -0.29 9.49
C GLY A 178 -23.75 0.36 10.87
N GLY A 179 -22.57 0.68 11.41
CA GLY A 179 -22.41 1.38 12.69
C GLY A 179 -23.05 2.77 12.69
N LEU A 180 -22.87 3.54 11.61
CA LEU A 180 -23.51 4.84 11.44
C LEU A 180 -25.04 4.72 11.50
N PHE A 181 -25.63 3.76 10.79
CA PHE A 181 -27.08 3.56 10.82
C PHE A 181 -27.61 3.09 12.18
N VAL A 182 -26.80 2.39 12.99
CA VAL A 182 -27.14 2.14 14.41
C VAL A 182 -27.22 3.45 15.19
N ILE A 183 -26.25 4.35 15.02
CA ILE A 183 -26.25 5.66 15.70
C ILE A 183 -27.44 6.51 15.22
N LEU A 184 -27.67 6.60 13.91
CA LEU A 184 -28.81 7.34 13.34
C LEU A 184 -30.15 6.77 13.83
N SER A 185 -30.21 5.49 14.16
CA SER A 185 -31.42 4.87 14.68
C SER A 185 -31.84 5.33 16.07
N LEU A 186 -30.93 5.99 16.81
CA LEU A 186 -31.26 6.66 18.07
C LEU A 186 -32.31 7.76 17.84
N LYS A 187 -32.23 8.46 16.70
CA LYS A 187 -33.17 9.50 16.28
C LYS A 187 -34.28 8.96 15.39
N TRP A 188 -33.95 8.04 14.47
CA TRP A 188 -34.89 7.46 13.51
C TRP A 188 -35.00 5.94 13.66
N LYS A 189 -35.90 5.51 14.56
CA LYS A 189 -36.07 4.08 14.92
C LYS A 189 -36.32 3.15 13.73
N SER A 190 -36.89 3.63 12.63
CA SER A 190 -37.13 2.85 11.41
C SER A 190 -35.85 2.34 10.74
N LEU A 191 -34.72 3.04 10.93
CA LEU A 191 -33.44 2.70 10.31
C LEU A 191 -32.66 1.64 11.09
N GLY A 192 -33.00 1.38 12.35
CA GLY A 192 -32.12 0.70 13.31
C GLY A 192 -32.05 -0.81 13.24
N ARG A 193 -32.58 -1.46 12.20
CA ARG A 193 -32.53 -2.92 12.11
C ARG A 193 -32.16 -3.47 10.75
N GLN A 194 -32.86 -3.08 9.68
CA GLN A 194 -32.64 -3.71 8.37
C GLN A 194 -31.32 -3.30 7.73
N VAL A 195 -31.01 -1.99 7.74
CA VAL A 195 -29.77 -1.48 7.12
C VAL A 195 -28.53 -1.96 7.89
N PRO A 196 -28.41 -1.75 9.23
CA PRO A 196 -27.23 -2.21 9.96
C PRO A 196 -26.99 -3.71 9.88
N LEU A 197 -28.07 -4.50 9.91
CA LEU A 197 -27.98 -5.96 9.77
C LEU A 197 -27.42 -6.35 8.41
N THR A 198 -27.93 -5.74 7.33
CA THR A 198 -27.50 -6.07 5.96
C THR A 198 -26.02 -5.73 5.78
N CYS A 199 -25.61 -4.55 6.24
CA CYS A 199 -24.21 -4.13 6.29
C CYS A 199 -23.33 -5.10 7.08
N LEU A 200 -23.75 -5.51 8.28
CA LEU A 200 -23.01 -6.47 9.10
C LEU A 200 -22.87 -7.84 8.42
N LEU A 201 -23.95 -8.37 7.82
CA LEU A 201 -23.92 -9.68 7.17
C LEU A 201 -23.04 -9.68 5.91
N LEU A 202 -23.19 -8.66 5.06
CA LEU A 202 -22.38 -8.53 3.85
C LEU A 202 -20.92 -8.23 4.20
N GLY A 203 -20.67 -7.36 5.16
CA GLY A 203 -19.32 -7.03 5.64
C GLY A 203 -18.62 -8.22 6.28
N ALA A 204 -19.32 -9.00 7.12
CA ALA A 204 -18.75 -10.23 7.69
C ALA A 204 -18.41 -11.24 6.59
N ALA A 205 -19.31 -11.46 5.62
CA ALA A 205 -19.07 -12.40 4.52
C ALA A 205 -17.89 -11.97 3.63
N SER A 206 -17.78 -10.70 3.26
CA SER A 206 -16.66 -10.21 2.44
C SER A 206 -15.34 -10.20 3.21
N SER A 207 -15.36 -9.88 4.52
CA SER A 207 -14.15 -9.87 5.35
C SER A 207 -13.50 -11.26 5.49
N VAL A 208 -14.28 -12.34 5.45
CA VAL A 208 -13.74 -13.72 5.45
C VAL A 208 -12.94 -14.00 4.17
N VAL A 209 -13.39 -13.48 3.03
CA VAL A 209 -12.63 -13.56 1.78
C VAL A 209 -11.34 -12.76 1.90
N GLY A 210 -11.39 -11.55 2.47
CA GLY A 210 -10.22 -10.75 2.80
C GLY A 210 -9.23 -11.46 3.73
N TRP A 211 -9.71 -12.12 4.78
CA TRP A 211 -8.88 -12.89 5.72
C TRP A 211 -8.14 -14.04 5.04
N SER A 212 -8.71 -14.63 4.00
CA SER A 212 -8.04 -15.67 3.23
C SER A 212 -6.73 -15.18 2.56
N PHE A 213 -6.59 -13.87 2.32
CA PHE A 213 -5.37 -13.22 1.86
C PHE A 213 -4.37 -12.91 2.99
N ALA A 214 -4.77 -12.91 4.26
CA ALA A 214 -3.84 -12.68 5.38
C ALA A 214 -2.79 -13.80 5.51
N THR A 215 -3.05 -14.95 4.88
CA THR A 215 -2.13 -16.09 4.80
C THR A 215 -1.35 -16.14 3.49
N GLN A 216 -1.66 -15.28 2.51
CA GLN A 216 -0.87 -15.20 1.29
C GLN A 216 0.48 -14.56 1.60
N ARG A 217 1.53 -15.27 1.20
CA ARG A 217 2.93 -14.89 1.40
C ARG A 217 3.22 -13.66 0.53
N GLY A 218 3.93 -12.69 1.08
CA GLY A 218 4.00 -11.36 0.47
C GLY A 218 4.00 -10.17 1.44
N TYR A 219 3.70 -10.37 2.72
CA TYR A 219 3.50 -9.26 3.69
C TYR A 219 4.17 -9.51 5.08
N ALA A 220 5.37 -10.08 5.08
CA ALA A 220 6.35 -10.21 6.18
C ALA A 220 6.10 -11.26 7.29
N SER A 221 7.21 -11.62 7.94
CA SER A 221 7.49 -12.66 8.97
C SER A 221 6.33 -13.05 9.90
N LEU A 222 6.33 -14.33 10.31
CA LEU A 222 5.29 -14.97 11.11
C LEU A 222 5.12 -14.37 12.52
N TYR A 223 6.11 -13.63 13.05
CA TYR A 223 6.00 -13.00 14.37
C TYR A 223 7.05 -11.92 14.58
N ASP A 224 6.71 -10.67 14.26
CA ASP A 224 7.52 -9.50 14.60
C ASP A 224 6.61 -8.39 15.16
N PRO A 225 6.38 -8.34 16.49
CA PRO A 225 5.43 -7.42 17.11
C PRO A 225 5.88 -5.95 17.11
N GLU A 226 7.13 -5.67 16.71
CA GLU A 226 7.68 -4.31 16.63
C GLU A 226 7.32 -3.61 15.32
N LYS A 227 6.96 -4.35 14.27
CA LYS A 227 6.57 -3.79 12.97
C LYS A 227 5.09 -3.42 12.91
N GLU A 228 4.76 -2.23 12.41
CA GLU A 228 3.37 -1.74 12.25
C GLU A 228 2.50 -2.69 11.40
N ILE A 229 3.12 -3.40 10.45
CA ILE A 229 2.47 -4.42 9.60
C ILE A 229 1.85 -5.57 10.42
N PHE A 230 2.43 -5.92 11.57
CA PHE A 230 1.90 -6.95 12.46
C PHE A 230 0.54 -6.55 13.04
N TRP A 231 0.46 -5.33 13.58
CA TRP A 231 -0.75 -4.81 14.20
C TRP A 231 -1.85 -4.59 13.17
N HIS A 232 -1.51 -4.13 11.97
CA HIS A 232 -2.46 -4.01 10.87
C HIS A 232 -3.06 -5.37 10.46
N ARG A 233 -2.21 -6.40 10.26
CA ARG A 233 -2.62 -7.75 9.85
C ARG A 233 -3.51 -8.45 10.89
N TRP A 234 -3.10 -8.42 12.15
CA TRP A 234 -3.86 -9.06 13.23
C TRP A 234 -5.10 -8.25 13.61
N GLY A 235 -5.05 -6.92 13.49
CA GLY A 235 -6.21 -6.05 13.62
C GLY A 235 -7.32 -6.40 12.63
N GLY A 236 -6.99 -6.58 11.35
CA GLY A 236 -7.94 -7.01 10.32
C GLY A 236 -8.53 -8.41 10.57
N SER A 237 -7.71 -9.35 11.04
CA SER A 237 -8.15 -10.70 11.42
C SER A 237 -9.12 -10.67 12.60
N PHE A 238 -8.82 -9.87 13.62
CA PHE A 238 -9.68 -9.69 14.79
C PHE A 238 -11.02 -9.04 14.42
N VAL A 239 -11.02 -7.99 13.59
CA VAL A 239 -12.24 -7.38 13.02
C VAL A 239 -13.11 -8.44 12.35
N THR A 240 -12.51 -9.30 11.52
CA THR A 240 -13.24 -10.37 10.81
C THR A 240 -13.91 -11.36 11.77
N VAL A 241 -13.17 -11.86 12.77
CA VAL A 241 -13.71 -12.80 13.76
C VAL A 241 -14.87 -12.17 14.54
N VAL A 242 -14.69 -10.93 15.01
CA VAL A 242 -15.74 -10.20 15.75
C VAL A 242 -16.96 -9.95 14.85
N ALA A 243 -16.76 -9.58 13.58
CA ALA A 243 -17.86 -9.38 12.62
C ALA A 243 -18.70 -10.64 12.44
N VAL A 244 -18.05 -11.80 12.27
CA VAL A 244 -18.73 -13.11 12.15
C VAL A 244 -19.51 -13.46 13.42
N VAL A 245 -18.92 -13.26 14.61
CA VAL A 245 -19.60 -13.50 15.88
C VAL A 245 -20.83 -12.60 16.04
N LEU A 246 -20.70 -11.30 15.75
CA LEU A 246 -21.81 -10.36 15.82
C LEU A 246 -22.91 -10.70 14.80
N ALA A 247 -22.55 -11.14 13.59
CA ALA A 247 -23.51 -11.62 12.59
C ALA A 247 -24.30 -12.83 13.10
N LEU A 248 -23.66 -13.80 13.74
CA LEU A 248 -24.34 -14.95 14.36
C LEU A 248 -25.26 -14.53 15.52
N ILE A 249 -24.81 -13.59 16.36
CA ILE A 249 -25.65 -13.01 17.43
C ILE A 249 -26.87 -12.31 16.84
N ALA A 250 -26.70 -11.53 15.77
CA ALA A 250 -27.78 -10.83 15.10
C ALA A 250 -28.81 -11.80 14.50
N ILE A 251 -28.35 -12.87 13.85
CA ILE A 251 -29.23 -13.94 13.34
C ILE A 251 -29.99 -14.61 14.49
N ARG A 252 -29.30 -14.92 15.60
CA ARG A 252 -29.93 -15.50 16.79
C ARG A 252 -30.96 -14.55 17.41
N ALA A 253 -30.67 -13.26 17.50
CA ALA A 253 -31.58 -12.23 18.01
C ALA A 253 -32.90 -12.21 17.24
N ILE A 254 -32.83 -12.30 15.90
CA ILE A 254 -34.00 -12.31 15.01
C ILE A 254 -34.80 -13.60 15.17
N ARG A 255 -34.14 -14.76 15.21
CA ARG A 255 -34.80 -16.07 15.34
C ARG A 255 -35.48 -16.26 16.69
N THR A 256 -34.89 -15.71 17.75
CA THR A 256 -35.39 -15.86 19.13
C THR A 256 -36.23 -14.68 19.61
N HIS A 257 -36.41 -13.64 18.78
CA HIS A 257 -37.05 -12.38 19.13
C HIS A 257 -36.51 -11.77 20.45
N ASN A 258 -35.21 -11.92 20.71
CA ASN A 258 -34.60 -11.53 21.97
C ASN A 258 -34.04 -10.10 21.92
N PRO A 259 -34.59 -9.14 22.69
CA PRO A 259 -34.17 -7.74 22.65
C PRO A 259 -32.77 -7.50 23.23
N ARG A 260 -32.28 -8.36 24.14
CA ARG A 260 -30.92 -8.23 24.68
C ARG A 260 -29.88 -8.53 23.61
N LEU A 261 -30.08 -9.62 22.87
CA LEU A 261 -29.22 -9.95 21.74
C LEU A 261 -29.27 -8.86 20.68
N ASP A 262 -30.44 -8.25 20.45
CA ASP A 262 -30.60 -7.14 19.50
C ASP A 262 -29.74 -5.93 19.85
N ASN A 263 -29.67 -5.56 21.14
CA ASN A 263 -28.80 -4.48 21.59
C ASN A 263 -27.32 -4.86 21.54
N ILE A 264 -26.97 -6.11 21.89
CA ILE A 264 -25.58 -6.59 21.89
C ILE A 264 -24.95 -6.47 20.50
N TRP A 265 -25.60 -6.98 19.45
CA TRP A 265 -24.99 -6.94 18.13
C TRP A 265 -24.91 -5.51 17.56
N LYS A 266 -25.84 -4.61 17.93
CA LYS A 266 -25.82 -3.19 17.51
C LYS A 266 -24.71 -2.40 18.18
N ILE A 267 -24.57 -2.52 19.50
CA ILE A 267 -23.48 -1.89 20.25
C ILE A 267 -22.14 -2.45 19.75
N GLY A 268 -22.07 -3.77 19.58
CA GLY A 268 -20.91 -4.45 19.01
C GLY A 268 -20.56 -3.93 17.60
N LEU A 269 -21.55 -3.69 16.73
CA LEU A 269 -21.32 -3.16 15.38
C LEU A 269 -20.75 -1.73 15.40
N VAL A 270 -21.19 -0.87 16.33
CA VAL A 270 -20.63 0.48 16.50
C VAL A 270 -19.17 0.39 16.97
N ALA A 271 -18.88 -0.46 17.96
CA ALA A 271 -17.51 -0.68 18.42
C ALA A 271 -16.61 -1.26 17.31
N LEU A 272 -17.14 -2.22 16.54
CA LEU A 272 -16.45 -2.83 15.42
C LEU A 272 -16.16 -1.83 14.30
N ALA A 273 -17.08 -0.90 14.02
CA ALA A 273 -16.86 0.18 13.06
C ALA A 273 -15.72 1.11 13.50
N ALA A 274 -15.70 1.52 14.78
CA ALA A 274 -14.62 2.34 15.32
C ALA A 274 -13.26 1.63 15.22
N MET A 275 -13.20 0.35 15.61
CA MET A 275 -12.00 -0.47 15.50
C MET A 275 -11.53 -0.64 14.05
N SER A 276 -12.46 -0.85 13.11
CA SER A 276 -12.13 -0.94 11.68
C SER A 276 -11.52 0.37 11.16
N GLY A 277 -11.92 1.51 11.74
CA GLY A 277 -11.30 2.81 11.49
C GLY A 277 -9.85 2.89 11.95
N MET A 278 -9.56 2.38 13.15
CA MET A 278 -8.20 2.35 13.69
C MET A 278 -7.29 1.46 12.83
N VAL A 279 -7.77 0.28 12.42
CA VAL A 279 -7.01 -0.61 11.52
C VAL A 279 -6.82 0.03 10.14
N GLY A 280 -7.82 0.73 9.63
CA GLY A 280 -7.73 1.49 8.37
C GLY A 280 -6.73 2.64 8.44
N HIS A 281 -6.67 3.35 9.57
CA HIS A 281 -5.68 4.40 9.82
C HIS A 281 -4.25 3.85 9.82
N GLN A 282 -4.01 2.74 10.53
CA GLN A 282 -2.72 2.02 10.48
C GLN A 282 -2.36 1.59 9.05
N GLY A 283 -3.35 1.17 8.25
CA GLY A 283 -3.13 0.82 6.84
C GLY A 283 -2.72 2.02 5.99
N GLY A 284 -3.19 3.23 6.32
CA GLY A 284 -2.76 4.46 5.67
C GLY A 284 -1.33 4.85 6.06
N GLU A 285 -0.96 4.71 7.33
CA GLU A 285 0.41 4.99 7.81
C GLU A 285 1.45 4.05 7.18
N LEU A 286 1.08 2.78 6.94
CA LEU A 286 1.93 1.85 6.20
C LEU A 286 2.21 2.27 4.75
N HIS A 287 1.29 3.03 4.13
CA HIS A 287 1.43 3.44 2.73
C HIS A 287 2.05 4.84 2.59
N TYR A 288 1.70 5.76 3.49
CA TYR A 288 2.09 7.18 3.40
C TYR A 288 3.07 7.62 4.50
N GLY A 289 3.48 6.72 5.40
CA GLY A 289 4.33 7.01 6.56
C GLY A 289 3.56 7.49 7.79
N ALA A 290 4.19 7.36 8.97
CA ALA A 290 3.59 7.68 10.27
C ALA A 290 3.24 9.18 10.43
N GLU A 291 3.95 10.07 9.75
CA GLU A 291 3.72 11.53 9.83
C GLU A 291 2.60 12.04 8.91
N PHE A 292 2.03 11.17 8.07
CA PHE A 292 1.03 11.58 7.08
C PHE A 292 -0.21 12.24 7.69
N TYR A 293 -0.83 11.59 8.68
CA TYR A 293 -2.05 12.11 9.32
C TYR A 293 -1.78 13.35 10.19
N PRO A 294 -0.73 13.38 11.05
CA PRO A 294 -0.33 14.59 11.76
C PRO A 294 -0.14 15.80 10.83
N LYS A 295 0.64 15.64 9.74
CA LYS A 295 0.84 16.70 8.74
C LYS A 295 -0.49 17.17 8.12
N ALA A 296 -1.38 16.24 7.76
CA ALA A 296 -2.69 16.56 7.20
C ALA A 296 -3.57 17.35 8.20
N PHE A 297 -3.56 16.99 9.48
CA PHE A 297 -4.29 17.73 10.52
C PHE A 297 -3.70 19.10 10.80
N GLN A 298 -2.36 19.25 10.81
CA GLN A 298 -1.71 20.55 10.95
C GLN A 298 -2.10 21.50 9.82
N LYS A 299 -2.12 20.98 8.57
CA LYS A 299 -2.57 21.73 7.39
C LYS A 299 -4.05 22.13 7.49
N LEU A 300 -4.92 21.25 8.00
CA LEU A 300 -6.34 21.54 8.21
C LEU A 300 -6.57 22.59 9.33
N LEU A 301 -5.78 22.53 10.39
CA LEU A 301 -5.88 23.42 11.55
C LEU A 301 -5.13 24.74 11.36
N GLY A 302 -4.37 24.89 10.28
CA GLY A 302 -3.62 26.11 9.94
C GLY A 302 -2.42 26.35 10.86
N SER A 303 -1.85 25.30 11.45
CA SER A 303 -0.70 25.39 12.35
C SER A 303 0.61 25.15 11.60
N GLU A 304 0.86 25.90 10.53
CA GLU A 304 2.18 25.87 9.90
C GLU A 304 3.19 26.57 10.84
N ASP A 305 4.22 25.85 11.26
CA ASP A 305 5.43 26.48 11.79
C ASP A 305 6.04 27.32 10.65
N SER A 306 5.85 28.63 10.75
CA SER A 306 6.42 29.65 9.85
C SER A 306 7.96 29.67 9.82
N SER A 307 8.64 28.69 10.42
CA SER A 307 10.10 28.62 10.52
C SER A 307 10.76 27.85 9.37
N ALA A 308 10.03 27.02 8.62
CA ALA A 308 10.62 26.29 7.49
C ALA A 308 10.69 27.11 6.19
N SER A 309 9.84 28.14 6.05
CA SER A 309 9.85 29.05 4.90
C SER A 309 10.80 30.25 5.07
N LEU A 310 11.43 30.40 6.24
CA LEU A 310 12.32 31.54 6.56
C LEU A 310 13.81 31.20 6.54
N SER A 311 14.21 29.95 6.32
CA SER A 311 15.63 29.57 6.18
C SER A 311 16.14 29.50 4.73
N ILE A 312 15.26 29.69 3.73
CA ILE A 312 15.64 29.57 2.30
C ILE A 312 16.06 30.92 1.68
N VAL A 313 15.91 32.05 2.38
CA VAL A 313 16.12 33.39 1.78
C VAL A 313 17.43 34.11 2.18
N ASP A 314 18.22 33.62 3.14
CA ASP A 314 19.38 34.37 3.66
C ASP A 314 20.78 33.92 3.15
N HIS A 315 20.88 33.27 1.98
CA HIS A 315 22.19 32.93 1.40
C HIS A 315 22.39 33.22 -0.09
N VAL A 316 21.78 34.29 -0.60
CA VAL A 316 22.13 34.84 -1.92
C VAL A 316 22.37 36.33 -1.79
N ASP A 317 23.56 36.72 -1.33
CA ASP A 317 24.22 37.98 -1.72
C ASP A 317 25.64 38.00 -1.13
N GLU A 318 26.55 37.20 -1.71
CA GLU A 318 27.97 37.52 -1.65
C GLU A 318 28.54 37.45 -3.07
N PRO A 319 28.99 38.58 -3.67
CA PRO A 319 29.57 38.56 -5.00
C PRO A 319 30.92 37.83 -4.99
N PRO A 320 31.26 37.12 -6.08
CA PRO A 320 32.47 36.31 -6.13
C PRO A 320 33.73 37.18 -6.06
N PRO A 321 34.81 36.70 -5.41
CA PRO A 321 36.09 37.42 -5.36
C PRO A 321 36.71 37.51 -6.77
N GLU A 322 37.20 38.70 -7.11
CA GLU A 322 37.90 38.98 -8.37
C GLU A 322 39.10 38.06 -8.58
N ALA A 323 39.20 37.50 -9.79
CA ALA A 323 40.32 36.68 -10.22
C ALA A 323 41.62 37.50 -10.25
N VAL A 324 42.62 37.05 -9.49
CA VAL A 324 43.99 37.56 -9.59
C VAL A 324 44.67 36.85 -10.76
N ASP A 325 44.97 37.64 -11.78
CA ASP A 325 45.77 37.32 -12.96
C ASP A 325 47.24 37.10 -12.55
N GLU A 326 47.66 35.83 -12.45
CA GLU A 326 49.08 35.47 -12.38
C GLU A 326 49.59 35.13 -13.79
N THR A 327 50.22 36.13 -14.41
CA THR A 327 51.07 35.94 -15.59
C THR A 327 52.39 35.28 -15.17
N PRO A 328 52.98 34.39 -16.00
CA PRO A 328 54.28 33.80 -15.70
C PRO A 328 55.39 34.67 -16.28
N GLU A 329 56.24 35.25 -15.42
CA GLU A 329 57.54 35.80 -15.83
C GLU A 329 58.69 34.86 -15.42
N ALA A 330 59.36 34.35 -16.48
CA ALA A 330 60.78 34.02 -16.65
C ALA A 330 61.52 33.15 -15.61
#